data_AF-G5HBS6-F1
#
_entry.id   AF-G5HBS6-F1
#
_cell.length_a   1.000
_cell.length_b   1.000
_cell.length_c   1.000
_cell.angle_alpha   90.00
_cell.angle_beta   90.00
_cell.angle_gamma   90.00
#
_symmetry.space_group_name_H-M   'P 1'
#
loop_
_entity.id
_entity.type
_entity.pdbx_description
1 polymer ?
#
loop_
_entity_poly.entity_id
_entity_poly.type
_entity_poly.pdbx_seq_one_letter_code
_entity_poly.pdbx_strand_id
1 'polypeptide(L)' 'MTQLELVAEIGSEAIRIAWMYLEGQLTLRELENILGEKRAGLIHRYVNEYMKECVI' A
#
# COMPACT_ATOMS: atom_id res chain seq x y z
N MET A 1 -9.60 2.76 7.26
CA MET A 1 -8.48 3.60 6.81
C MET A 1 -8.82 4.24 5.47
N THR A 2 -8.95 5.56 5.41
CA THR A 2 -9.16 6.29 4.15
C THR A 2 -7.84 6.52 3.39
N GLN A 3 -7.88 6.88 2.10
CA GLN A 3 -6.66 7.24 1.35
C GLN A 3 -5.86 8.36 2.04
N LEU A 4 -6.54 9.39 2.55
CA LEU A 4 -5.88 10.51 3.22
C LEU A 4 -5.16 10.08 4.52
N GLU A 5 -5.75 9.17 5.29
CA GLU A 5 -5.11 8.61 6.49
C GLU A 5 -3.88 7.76 6.13
N LEU A 6 -3.97 6.94 5.08
CA LEU A 6 -2.83 6.16 4.60
C LEU A 6 -1.68 7.09 4.19
N VAL A 7 -1.97 8.14 3.41
CA VAL A 7 -0.99 9.14 2.97
C VAL A 7 -0.32 9.85 4.14
N ALA A 8 -1.09 10.19 5.18
CA ALA A 8 -0.56 10.82 6.38
C ALA A 8 0.38 9.88 7.17
N GLU A 9 0.09 8.57 7.21
CA GLU A 9 0.91 7.59 7.92
C GLU A 9 2.18 7.16 7.17
N ILE A 10 2.10 6.95 5.85
CA ILE A 10 3.25 6.48 5.05
C ILE A 10 4.11 7.62 4.51
N GLY A 11 3.54 8.83 4.41
CA GLY A 11 4.18 10.01 3.82
C GLY A 11 4.01 10.06 2.30
N SER A 12 3.99 11.28 1.75
CA SER A 12 3.76 11.55 0.32
C SER A 12 4.76 10.87 -0.62
N GLU A 13 6.01 10.68 -0.19
CA GLU A 13 7.05 10.00 -0.99
C GLU A 13 6.79 8.50 -1.12
N ALA A 14 6.22 7.86 -0.09
CA ALA A 14 5.92 6.43 -0.11
C ALA A 14 4.68 6.07 -0.93
N ILE A 15 3.85 7.06 -1.29
CA ILE A 15 2.64 6.86 -2.13
C ILE A 15 3.00 6.27 -3.47
N ARG A 16 4.08 6.74 -4.12
CA ARG A 16 4.45 6.26 -5.45
C ARG A 16 4.82 4.78 -5.42
N ILE A 17 5.54 4.35 -4.38
CA ILE A 17 5.88 2.94 -4.17
C ILE A 17 4.61 2.12 -3.85
N ALA A 18 3.69 2.68 -3.05
CA ALA A 18 2.40 2.03 -2.75
C ALA A 18 1.55 1.83 -4.02
N TRP A 19 1.57 2.77 -4.96
CA TRP A 19 0.90 2.62 -6.27
C TRP A 19 1.51 1.51 -7.12
N MET A 20 2.84 1.40 -7.15
CA MET A 20 3.50 0.30 -7.87
C MET A 20 3.09 -1.07 -7.30
N TYR A 21 2.90 -1.17 -5.98
CA TYR A 21 2.34 -2.36 -5.35
C TYR A 21 0.89 -2.63 -5.76
N LEU A 22 0.05 -1.60 -5.78
CA LEU A 22 -1.36 -1.69 -6.21
C LEU A 22 -1.51 -2.12 -7.68
N GLU A 23 -0.62 -1.65 -8.56
CA GLU A 23 -0.59 -2.03 -9.97
C GLU A 23 0.01 -3.43 -10.22
N GLY A 24 0.40 -4.15 -9.16
CA GLY A 24 1.00 -5.48 -9.25
C GLY A 24 2.45 -5.48 -9.76
N GLN A 25 3.11 -4.32 -9.79
CA GLN A 25 4.52 -4.19 -10.20
C GLN A 25 5.48 -4.56 -9.08
N LEU A 26 5.01 -4.61 -7.82
CA LEU A 26 5.76 -5.05 -6.66
C LEU A 26 5.03 -6.18 -5.95
N THR A 27 5.79 -7.16 -5.49
CA THR A 27 5.31 -8.14 -4.50
C THR A 27 5.27 -7.50 -3.11
N LEU A 28 4.55 -8.13 -2.17
CA LEU A 28 4.52 -7.68 -0.78
C LEU A 28 5.93 -7.66 -0.17
N ARG A 29 6.75 -8.66 -0.49
CA ARG A 29 8.13 -8.76 0.00
C ARG A 29 9.03 -7.65 -0.54
N GLU A 30 8.86 -7.25 -1.80
CA GLU A 30 9.58 -6.11 -2.37
C GLU A 30 9.12 -4.79 -1.74
N LEU A 31 7.82 -4.64 -1.49
CA LEU A 31 7.28 -3.49 -0.78
C LEU A 31 7.83 -3.39 0.64
N GLU A 32 7.90 -4.50 1.37
CA GLU A 32 8.48 -4.59 2.72
C GLU A 32 9.97 -4.21 2.73
N ASN A 33 10.73 -4.64 1.72
CA ASN A 33 12.14 -4.28 1.59
C ASN A 33 12.35 -2.78 1.33
N ILE A 34 11.43 -2.11 0.62
CA ILE A 34 11.56 -0.69 0.27
C ILE A 34 11.04 0.23 1.38
N LEU A 35 9.85 -0.06 1.93
CA LEU A 35 9.16 0.81 2.88
C LEU A 35 9.28 0.36 4.34
N GLY A 36 9.80 -0.84 4.57
CA GLY A 36 9.79 -1.51 5.86
C GLY A 36 8.46 -2.21 6.14
N GLU A 37 8.53 -3.28 6.92
CA GLU A 37 7.41 -4.18 7.26
C GLU A 37 6.18 -3.41 7.77
N LYS A 38 6.37 -2.44 8.67
CA LYS A 38 5.27 -1.67 9.28
C LYS A 38 4.46 -0.88 8.23
N ARG A 39 5.14 -0.18 7.32
CA ARG A 39 4.47 0.64 6.29
C ARG A 39 3.89 -0.23 5.18
N ALA A 40 4.63 -1.25 4.75
CA ALA A 40 4.14 -2.22 3.78
C ALA A 40 2.88 -2.96 4.29
N GLY A 41 2.85 -3.32 5.57
CA GLY A 41 1.68 -3.95 6.20
C GLY A 41 0.47 -3.02 6.34
N LEU A 42 0.65 -1.71 6.45
CA LEU A 42 -0.46 -0.74 6.39
C LEU A 42 -1.03 -0.65 4.97
N ILE A 43 -0.16 -0.56 3.96
CA ILE A 43 -0.56 -0.53 2.56
C ILE A 43 -1.27 -1.84 2.20
N HIS A 44 -0.71 -3.00 2.52
CA HIS A 44 -1.29 -4.31 2.22
C HIS A 44 -2.68 -4.50 2.84
N ARG A 45 -2.88 -4.04 4.08
CA ARG A 45 -4.20 -4.05 4.72
C ARG A 45 -5.17 -3.12 4.00
N TYR A 46 -4.74 -1.90 3.68
CA TYR A 46 -5.55 -0.96 2.91
C TYR A 46 -6.00 -1.57 1.56
N VAL A 47 -5.10 -2.22 0.82
CA VAL A 47 -5.46 -2.90 -0.44
C VAL A 47 -6.48 -4.01 -0.21
N ASN A 48 -6.26 -4.87 0.79
CA ASN A 48 -7.16 -5.99 1.06
C ASN A 48 -8.55 -5.57 1.56
N GLU A 49 -8.63 -4.49 2.34
CA GLU A 49 -9.90 -4.01 2.89
C GLU A 49 -10.69 -3.16 1.89
N TYR A 50 -10.03 -2.37 1.04
CA TYR A 50 -10.68 -1.39 0.18
C TYR A 50 -10.71 -1.75 -1.31
N MET A 51 -9.80 -2.59 -1.81
CA MET A 51 -9.82 -3.01 -3.23
C MET A 51 -10.49 -4.37 -3.47
N LYS A 52 -10.91 -5.10 -2.43
CA LYS A 52 -11.76 -6.30 -2.60
C LYS A 52 -13.17 -5.99 -3.10
N GLU A 53 -13.59 -4.72 -3.14
CA GLU A 53 -14.85 -4.31 -3.79
C GLU A 53 -14.74 -4.20 -5.33
N CYS A 54 -13.55 -4.37 -5.92
CA CYS A 54 -13.33 -4.31 -7.37
C CYS A 54 -13.03 -5.68 -8.02
N VAL A 55 -13.71 -6.74 -7.59
CA VAL A 55 -13.81 -7.99 -8.35
C VAL A 55 -15.28 -8.23 -8.68
N ILE A 56 -15.72 -7.65 -9.81
CA ILE A 56 -16.93 -8.02 -10.54
C ILE A 56 -16.50 -8.92 -11.70
#